data_AF-A0A068F9L8-F1
#
_entry.id   AF-A0A068F9L8-F1
#
_cell.length_a   1.000
_cell.length_b   1.000
_cell.length_c   1.000
_cell.angle_alpha   90.00
_cell.angle_beta   90.00
_cell.angle_gamma   90.00
#
_symmetry.space_group_name_H-M   'P 1'
#
loop_
_entity.id
_entity.type
_entity.pdbx_description
1 polymer ?
#
loop_
_entity_poly.entity_id
_entity_poly.type
_entity_poly.pdbx_seq_one_letter_code
_entity_poly.pdbx_strand_id
1 'polypeptide(L)'
;MMGWTSIFVLCSVLTPALCCNWLRHYIYYSNVSLTHLRRMGDQLTEQESPVSFPYRLYTRIRNTEVESQLVFIRDSLDRISDLYRHDSLSSVTWDTDTTHHFRMSVGKMIDGLNTCVSPNKQTDNRLRKYYRRLSRSTLYCTGGSTDCSTVCTGR
;
A
#
# COMPACT_ATOMS: atom_id res chain seq x y z
N MET A 1 -9.69 31.40 44.29
CA MET A 1 -8.94 31.32 43.02
C MET A 1 -8.87 29.85 42.62
N MET A 2 -9.97 29.33 42.09
CA MET A 2 -10.16 27.95 41.67
C MET A 2 -10.93 28.04 40.36
N GLY A 3 -10.36 27.61 39.24
CA GLY A 3 -11.12 27.53 37.99
C GLY A 3 -10.34 27.66 36.68
N TRP A 4 -9.10 28.15 36.68
CA TRP A 4 -8.37 28.40 35.42
C TRP A 4 -7.25 27.39 35.14
N THR A 5 -6.82 26.63 36.14
CA THR A 5 -5.85 25.54 35.96
C THR A 5 -6.46 24.26 35.38
N SER A 6 -7.78 24.08 35.47
CA SER A 6 -8.46 22.90 34.90
C SER A 6 -8.58 22.93 33.37
N ILE A 7 -8.42 24.08 32.71
CA ILE A 7 -8.51 24.19 31.25
C ILE A 7 -7.20 23.72 30.57
N PHE A 8 -6.05 23.88 31.22
CA PHE A 8 -4.77 23.43 30.68
C PHE A 8 -4.54 21.91 30.81
N VAL A 9 -5.25 21.25 31.72
CA VAL A 9 -5.23 19.78 31.86
C VAL A 9 -6.13 19.09 30.82
N LEU A 10 -7.11 19.80 30.26
CA LEU A 10 -8.01 19.24 29.24
C LEU A 10 -7.36 19.14 27.84
N CYS A 11 -6.25 19.83 27.61
CA CYS A 11 -5.48 19.69 26.35
C CYS A 11 -4.47 18.54 26.36
N SER A 12 -4.25 17.89 27.52
CA SER A 12 -3.39 16.69 27.65
C SER A 12 -4.12 15.40 27.27
N VAL A 13 -5.45 15.45 27.17
CA VAL A 13 -6.32 14.26 27.03
C VAL A 13 -6.73 14.00 25.57
N LEU A 14 -6.46 14.94 24.64
CA LEU A 14 -6.90 14.82 23.25
C LEU A 14 -5.80 14.49 22.23
N THR A 15 -4.55 14.35 22.67
CA THR A 15 -3.45 13.79 21.87
C THR A 15 -3.53 12.27 21.58
N PRO A 16 -4.16 11.40 22.39
CA PRO A 16 -3.99 9.95 22.26
C PRO A 16 -5.01 9.28 21.35
N ALA A 17 -5.64 10.00 20.41
CA ALA A 17 -6.54 9.30 19.47
C ALA A 17 -5.77 8.38 18.50
N LEU A 18 -4.42 8.51 18.38
CA LEU A 18 -3.51 7.46 17.87
C LEU A 18 -1.99 7.70 18.12
N CYS A 19 -1.52 8.91 18.50
CA CYS A 19 -0.12 9.23 18.85
C CYS A 19 1.00 8.61 17.97
N CYS A 20 0.74 8.26 16.70
CA CYS A 20 1.74 7.56 15.91
C CYS A 20 2.74 8.53 15.26
N ASN A 21 3.84 8.79 15.97
CA ASN A 21 4.92 9.66 15.49
C ASN A 21 5.51 9.20 14.16
N TRP A 22 5.45 7.90 13.87
CA TRP A 22 5.99 7.35 12.63
C TRP A 22 5.31 7.93 11.38
N LEU A 23 4.02 8.31 11.45
CA LEU A 23 3.31 8.89 10.30
C LEU A 23 3.95 10.17 9.75
N ARG A 24 4.76 10.88 10.55
CA ARG A 24 5.57 12.03 10.08
C ARG A 24 6.54 11.67 8.95
N HIS A 25 6.94 10.40 8.87
CA HIS A 25 7.86 9.88 7.86
C HIS A 25 7.16 9.26 6.65
N TYR A 26 5.83 9.09 6.70
CA TYR A 26 5.08 8.38 5.64
C TYR A 26 5.24 9.06 4.27
N ILE A 27 5.09 10.39 4.22
CA ILE A 27 5.19 11.16 2.96
C ILE A 27 6.56 10.97 2.31
N TYR A 28 7.63 10.98 3.11
CA TYR A 28 8.98 10.75 2.62
C TYR A 28 9.13 9.39 1.95
N TYR A 29 8.76 8.31 2.65
CA TYR A 29 8.87 6.96 2.08
C TYR A 29 7.90 6.73 0.92
N SER A 30 6.72 7.33 0.93
CA SER A 30 5.78 7.31 -0.19
C SER A 30 6.39 7.93 -1.45
N ASN A 31 7.07 9.09 -1.33
CA ASN A 31 7.73 9.74 -2.47
C ASN A 31 8.92 8.94 -3.00
N VAL A 32 9.71 8.35 -2.10
CA VAL A 32 10.82 7.44 -2.46
C VAL A 32 10.27 6.23 -3.20
N SER A 33 9.21 5.60 -2.69
CA SER A 33 8.54 4.45 -3.32
C SER A 33 8.03 4.81 -4.72
N LEU A 34 7.35 5.95 -4.88
CA LEU A 34 6.84 6.40 -6.18
C LEU A 34 7.97 6.68 -7.18
N THR A 35 9.11 7.20 -6.71
CA THR A 35 10.29 7.42 -7.56
C THR A 35 10.83 6.10 -8.10
N HIS A 36 10.97 5.09 -7.24
CA HIS A 36 11.43 3.77 -7.67
C HIS A 36 10.40 3.09 -8.59
N LEU A 37 9.11 3.16 -8.27
CA LEU A 37 8.04 2.59 -9.09
C LEU A 37 8.04 3.14 -10.53
N ARG A 38 8.36 4.42 -10.71
CA ARG A 38 8.47 5.04 -12.05
C ARG A 38 9.74 4.70 -12.82
N ARG A 39 10.75 4.15 -12.14
CA ARG A 39 12.08 3.87 -12.70
C ARG A 39 12.37 2.37 -12.83
N MET A 40 11.61 1.54 -12.13
CA MET A 40 11.85 0.09 -12.10
C MET A 40 11.49 -0.59 -13.41
N GLY A 41 10.65 0.00 -14.25
CA GLY A 41 10.28 -0.56 -15.55
C GLY A 41 10.28 0.51 -16.62
N ASP A 42 9.81 0.12 -17.79
CA ASP A 42 9.61 1.03 -18.92
C ASP A 42 8.45 2.01 -18.64
N GLN A 43 8.06 2.78 -19.66
CA GLN A 43 6.94 3.71 -19.54
C GLN A 43 5.67 3.02 -19.02
N LEU A 44 4.92 3.72 -18.17
CA LEU A 44 3.64 3.24 -17.66
C LEU A 44 2.70 3.03 -18.85
N THR A 45 2.12 1.83 -18.95
CA THR A 45 1.16 1.51 -20.01
C THR A 45 -0.12 2.35 -19.88
N GLU A 46 -0.66 2.79 -21.00
CA GLU A 46 -2.01 3.39 -21.08
C GLU A 46 -3.10 2.31 -21.15
N GLN A 47 -2.73 1.03 -21.27
CA GLN A 47 -3.69 -0.06 -21.31
C GLN A 47 -4.42 -0.17 -19.98
N GLU A 48 -5.75 -0.30 -20.06
CA GLU A 48 -6.56 -0.52 -18.88
C GLU A 48 -6.19 -1.82 -18.16
N SER A 49 -6.16 -1.76 -16.83
CA SER A 49 -5.95 -2.95 -16.00
C SER A 49 -7.09 -3.96 -16.23
N PRO A 50 -6.79 -5.25 -16.41
CA PRO A 50 -7.81 -6.31 -16.55
C PRO A 50 -8.63 -6.49 -15.26
N VAL A 51 -8.21 -5.89 -14.15
CA VAL A 51 -8.93 -5.84 -12.89
C VAL A 51 -9.27 -4.39 -12.57
N SER A 52 -10.57 -4.09 -12.51
CA SER A 52 -11.08 -2.78 -12.10
C SER A 52 -10.57 -2.38 -10.72
N PHE A 53 -10.10 -1.14 -10.58
CA PHE A 53 -9.69 -0.59 -9.29
C PHE A 53 -10.86 -0.60 -8.29
N PRO A 54 -10.65 -0.98 -7.00
CA PRO A 54 -11.73 -1.22 -6.06
C PRO A 54 -12.21 0.09 -5.40
N TYR A 55 -12.65 1.07 -6.18
CA TYR A 55 -13.05 2.41 -5.71
C TYR A 55 -14.03 2.36 -4.53
N ARG A 56 -15.05 1.51 -4.60
CA ARG A 56 -16.05 1.35 -3.52
C ARG A 56 -15.43 0.93 -2.19
N LEU A 57 -14.36 0.14 -2.22
CA LEU A 57 -13.63 -0.28 -1.01
C LEU A 57 -12.90 0.93 -0.39
N TYR A 58 -12.18 1.69 -1.20
CA TYR A 58 -11.49 2.91 -0.75
C TYR A 58 -12.46 3.96 -0.22
N THR A 59 -13.60 4.18 -0.89
CA THR A 59 -14.64 5.10 -0.43
C THR A 59 -15.19 4.69 0.94
N ARG A 60 -15.40 3.39 1.18
CA ARG A 60 -15.86 2.87 2.46
C ARG A 60 -14.83 3.14 3.56
N ILE A 61 -13.57 2.80 3.32
CA ILE A 61 -12.49 2.92 4.31
C ILE A 61 -12.28 4.39 4.73
N ARG A 62 -12.39 5.34 3.80
CA ARG A 62 -12.30 6.79 4.12
C ARG A 62 -13.28 7.24 5.21
N ASN A 63 -14.42 6.55 5.34
CA ASN A 63 -15.44 6.86 6.32
C ASN A 63 -15.38 5.98 7.58
N THR A 64 -14.30 5.20 7.77
CA THR A 64 -14.07 4.37 8.97
C THR A 64 -13.18 5.08 9.99
N GLU A 65 -13.06 4.53 11.19
CA GLU A 65 -12.11 5.00 12.22
C GLU A 65 -10.66 5.02 11.71
N VAL A 66 -9.85 5.93 12.25
CA VAL A 66 -8.47 6.15 11.78
C VAL A 66 -7.62 4.89 11.89
N GLU A 67 -7.75 4.10 12.96
CA GLU A 67 -6.99 2.84 13.08
C GLU A 67 -7.34 1.86 11.95
N SER A 68 -8.61 1.76 11.57
CA SER A 68 -9.05 0.90 10.46
C SER A 68 -8.52 1.40 9.11
N GLN A 69 -8.39 2.72 8.93
CA GLN A 69 -7.73 3.29 7.76
C GLN A 69 -6.23 2.94 7.72
N LEU A 70 -5.53 3.05 8.84
CA LEU A 70 -4.11 2.71 8.94
C LEU A 70 -3.86 1.21 8.71
N VAL A 71 -4.71 0.34 9.27
CA VAL A 71 -4.69 -1.11 9.00
C VAL A 71 -4.91 -1.39 7.51
N PHE A 72 -5.86 -0.70 6.88
CA PHE A 72 -6.10 -0.85 5.44
C PHE A 72 -4.88 -0.42 4.61
N ILE A 73 -4.22 0.69 4.95
CA ILE A 73 -3.01 1.15 4.27
C ILE A 73 -1.88 0.14 4.44
N ARG A 74 -1.61 -0.30 5.67
CA ARG A 74 -0.60 -1.31 5.98
C ARG A 74 -0.81 -2.58 5.16
N ASP A 75 -2.02 -3.13 5.19
CA ASP A 75 -2.35 -4.37 4.49
C ASP A 75 -2.34 -4.20 2.97
N SER A 76 -2.63 -3.00 2.46
CA SER A 76 -2.48 -2.68 1.04
C SER A 76 -1.01 -2.65 0.63
N LEU A 77 -0.15 -2.03 1.44
CA LEU A 77 1.29 -1.96 1.19
C LEU A 77 1.94 -3.35 1.22
N ASP A 78 1.55 -4.21 2.17
CA ASP A 78 2.00 -5.61 2.23
C ASP A 78 1.68 -6.35 0.92
N ARG A 79 0.42 -6.23 0.45
CA ARG A 79 -0.02 -6.85 -0.80
C ARG A 79 0.61 -6.24 -2.04
N ILE A 80 0.89 -4.94 -2.04
CA ILE A 80 1.64 -4.30 -3.11
C ILE A 80 3.05 -4.88 -3.14
N SER A 81 3.75 -4.94 -2.00
CA SER A 81 5.11 -5.50 -1.90
C SER A 81 5.18 -6.94 -2.42
N ASP A 82 4.16 -7.75 -2.14
CA ASP A 82 4.03 -9.13 -2.64
C ASP A 82 3.99 -9.21 -4.17
N LEU A 83 3.38 -8.23 -4.87
CA LEU A 83 3.30 -8.23 -6.34
C LEU A 83 4.68 -8.06 -7.01
N TYR A 84 5.67 -7.51 -6.29
CA TYR A 84 6.99 -7.18 -6.82
C TYR A 84 8.07 -8.18 -6.41
N ARG A 85 7.70 -9.38 -5.94
CA ARG A 85 8.65 -10.45 -5.61
C ARG A 85 9.19 -11.09 -6.89
N HIS A 86 10.51 -11.11 -7.07
CA HIS A 86 11.16 -11.70 -8.25
C HIS A 86 10.83 -13.18 -8.46
N ASP A 87 10.65 -13.93 -7.38
CA ASP A 87 10.30 -15.36 -7.38
C ASP A 87 8.92 -15.65 -8.01
N SER A 88 8.12 -14.62 -8.30
CA SER A 88 6.77 -14.77 -8.85
C SER A 88 6.67 -14.64 -10.38
N LEU A 89 7.77 -14.33 -11.09
CA LEU A 89 7.70 -13.84 -12.48
C LEU A 89 8.94 -14.17 -13.33
N SER A 90 8.80 -15.01 -14.35
CA SER A 90 9.87 -15.30 -15.32
C SER A 90 9.90 -14.36 -16.54
N SER A 91 8.92 -13.44 -16.66
CA SER A 91 8.69 -12.66 -17.90
C SER A 91 8.69 -11.13 -17.73
N VAL A 92 8.96 -10.60 -16.54
CA VAL A 92 8.84 -9.16 -16.28
C VAL A 92 10.22 -8.49 -16.31
N THR A 93 10.32 -7.36 -17.00
CA THR A 93 11.58 -6.64 -17.30
C THR A 93 11.98 -5.63 -16.24
N TRP A 94 11.47 -5.75 -15.01
CA TRP A 94 11.76 -4.76 -13.97
C TRP A 94 13.23 -4.82 -13.53
N ASP A 95 13.86 -3.65 -13.42
CA ASP A 95 15.19 -3.47 -12.86
C ASP A 95 15.23 -4.01 -11.42
N THR A 96 16.13 -4.96 -11.17
CA THR A 96 16.16 -5.73 -9.92
C THR A 96 16.55 -4.85 -8.73
N ASP A 97 17.53 -3.97 -8.91
CA ASP A 97 18.00 -3.08 -7.84
C ASP A 97 16.94 -2.05 -7.47
N THR A 98 16.33 -1.40 -8.47
CA THR A 98 15.24 -0.45 -8.25
C THR A 98 14.01 -1.11 -7.64
N THR A 99 13.68 -2.33 -8.08
CA THR A 99 12.60 -3.14 -7.48
C THR A 99 12.89 -3.47 -6.02
N HIS A 100 14.12 -3.83 -5.70
CA HIS A 100 14.57 -4.04 -4.32
C HIS A 100 14.44 -2.77 -3.48
N HIS A 101 14.89 -1.62 -3.97
CA HIS A 101 14.77 -0.34 -3.27
C HIS A 101 13.30 0.11 -3.09
N PHE A 102 12.46 -0.10 -4.10
CA PHE A 102 11.01 0.09 -3.98
C PHE A 102 10.46 -0.72 -2.81
N ARG A 103 10.72 -2.04 -2.79
CA ARG A 103 10.23 -2.94 -1.74
C ARG A 103 10.78 -2.58 -0.35
N MET A 104 12.03 -2.15 -0.27
CA MET A 104 12.62 -1.67 0.99
C MET A 104 11.90 -0.43 1.54
N SER A 105 11.60 0.56 0.69
CA SER A 105 10.86 1.75 1.11
C SER A 105 9.41 1.45 1.50
N VAL A 106 8.73 0.56 0.78
CA VAL A 106 7.42 0.02 1.17
C VAL A 106 7.48 -0.73 2.51
N GLY A 107 8.51 -1.56 2.71
CA GLY A 107 8.76 -2.28 3.97
C GLY A 107 8.89 -1.33 5.16
N LYS A 108 9.65 -0.22 5.01
CA LYS A 108 9.72 0.82 6.05
C LYS A 108 8.36 1.44 6.36
N MET A 109 7.47 1.56 5.38
CA MET A 109 6.11 2.03 5.64
C MET A 109 5.26 1.02 6.42
N ILE A 110 5.39 -0.27 6.10
CA ILE A 110 4.69 -1.35 6.81
C ILE A 110 5.17 -1.43 8.27
N ASP A 111 6.49 -1.48 8.50
CA ASP A 111 7.09 -1.53 9.83
C ASP A 111 6.63 -0.35 10.70
N GLY A 112 6.60 0.82 10.09
CA GLY A 112 6.10 2.03 10.69
C GLY A 112 4.64 1.97 11.11
N LEU A 113 3.78 1.57 10.19
CA LEU A 113 2.35 1.42 10.45
C LEU A 113 2.07 0.35 11.50
N ASN A 114 2.88 -0.70 11.58
CA ASN A 114 2.80 -1.71 12.65
C ASN A 114 3.00 -1.11 14.04
N THR A 115 3.75 -0.01 14.17
CA THR A 115 3.85 0.72 15.45
C THR A 115 2.60 1.54 15.79
N CYS A 116 1.74 1.79 14.80
CA CYS A 116 0.55 2.63 14.92
C CYS A 116 -0.75 1.84 15.16
N VAL A 117 -0.78 0.54 14.87
CA VAL A 117 -2.03 -0.25 14.82
C VAL A 117 -1.91 -1.54 15.61
N SER A 118 -3.04 -2.07 16.07
CA SER A 118 -3.04 -3.37 16.72
C SER A 118 -2.57 -4.48 15.76
N PRO A 119 -1.62 -5.35 16.17
CA PRO A 119 -1.09 -6.41 15.31
C PRO A 119 -2.15 -7.45 14.94
N ASN A 120 -3.19 -7.60 15.75
CA ASN A 120 -4.27 -8.57 15.52
C ASN A 120 -5.38 -8.04 14.61
N LYS A 121 -5.39 -6.73 14.30
CA LYS A 121 -6.40 -6.13 13.45
C LYS A 121 -6.00 -6.31 11.99
N GLN A 122 -6.89 -6.88 11.18
CA GLN A 122 -6.69 -7.05 9.75
C GLN A 122 -7.82 -6.39 8.98
N THR A 123 -7.52 -5.99 7.75
CA THR A 123 -8.49 -5.41 6.84
C THR A 123 -9.49 -6.43 6.29
N ASP A 124 -10.55 -5.94 5.65
CA ASP A 124 -11.58 -6.75 5.00
C ASP A 124 -10.95 -7.68 3.94
N ASN A 125 -11.35 -8.96 3.94
CA ASN A 125 -10.95 -9.97 2.96
C ASN A 125 -11.21 -9.55 1.50
N ARG A 126 -12.07 -8.55 1.23
CA ARG A 126 -12.23 -7.90 -0.08
C ARG A 126 -10.91 -7.37 -0.64
N LEU A 127 -10.04 -6.78 0.19
CA LEU A 127 -8.72 -6.30 -0.24
C LEU A 127 -7.85 -7.48 -0.72
N ARG A 128 -7.79 -8.54 0.09
CA ARG A 128 -7.05 -9.77 -0.26
C ARG A 128 -7.57 -10.40 -1.54
N LYS A 129 -8.91 -10.45 -1.73
CA LYS A 129 -9.51 -10.95 -2.98
C LYS A 129 -9.13 -10.09 -4.18
N TYR A 130 -9.09 -8.76 -4.03
CA TYR A 130 -8.68 -7.85 -5.10
C TYR A 130 -7.23 -8.12 -5.55
N TYR A 131 -6.25 -8.10 -4.64
CA TYR A 131 -4.85 -8.32 -5.00
C TYR A 131 -4.58 -9.72 -5.56
N ARG A 132 -5.31 -10.74 -5.09
CA ARG A 132 -5.26 -12.09 -5.69
C ARG A 132 -5.75 -12.11 -7.13
N ARG A 133 -6.83 -11.41 -7.43
CA ARG A 133 -7.34 -11.29 -8.81
C ARG A 133 -6.34 -10.53 -9.66
N LEU A 134 -5.85 -9.40 -9.17
CA LEU A 134 -4.84 -8.58 -9.86
C LEU A 134 -3.62 -9.44 -10.22
N SER A 135 -2.99 -10.07 -9.23
CA SER A 135 -1.84 -10.95 -9.43
C SER A 135 -2.10 -12.07 -10.45
N ARG A 136 -3.25 -12.75 -10.39
CA ARG A 136 -3.58 -13.80 -11.38
C ARG A 136 -3.78 -13.26 -12.80
N SER A 137 -4.40 -12.09 -12.91
CA SER A 137 -4.71 -11.47 -14.20
C SER A 137 -3.54 -10.71 -14.83
N THR A 138 -2.49 -10.38 -14.06
CA THR A 138 -1.34 -9.63 -14.57
C THR A 138 -0.01 -10.39 -14.50
N LEU A 139 0.19 -11.26 -13.50
CA LEU A 139 1.48 -11.92 -13.23
C LEU A 139 1.49 -13.40 -13.65
N TYR A 140 0.36 -14.11 -13.48
CA TYR A 140 0.27 -15.56 -13.67
C TYR A 140 -0.52 -15.99 -14.90
N CYS A 141 -0.44 -15.25 -16.01
CA CYS A 141 -1.11 -15.65 -17.26
C CYS A 141 -0.65 -17.05 -17.68
N THR A 142 -1.50 -18.06 -17.45
CA THR A 142 -1.33 -19.41 -17.96
C THR A 142 -1.41 -19.36 -19.48
N GLY A 143 -0.35 -19.80 -20.15
CA GLY A 143 -0.13 -19.65 -21.59
C GLY A 143 -1.19 -20.32 -22.47
N GLY A 144 -2.28 -19.61 -22.73
CA GLY A 144 -3.32 -20.05 -23.66
C GLY A 144 -4.19 -18.94 -24.27
N SER A 145 -4.03 -17.68 -23.86
CA SER A 145 -4.74 -16.55 -24.48
C SER A 145 -3.72 -15.59 -25.07
N THR A 146 -3.74 -15.42 -26.39
CA THR A 146 -2.79 -14.66 -27.22
C THR A 146 -2.80 -13.14 -26.99
N ASP A 147 -3.47 -12.66 -25.95
CA ASP A 147 -3.79 -11.23 -25.74
C ASP A 147 -3.27 -10.64 -24.41
N CYS A 148 -2.25 -11.25 -23.79
CA CYS A 148 -1.71 -10.75 -22.51
C CYS A 148 -0.24 -10.31 -22.58
N SER A 149 0.19 -9.78 -23.72
CA SER A 149 1.58 -9.32 -23.93
C SER A 149 1.77 -7.81 -23.80
N THR A 150 0.87 -7.06 -23.16
CA THR A 150 0.95 -5.57 -23.17
C THR A 150 0.61 -4.85 -21.86
N VAL A 151 0.06 -5.52 -20.83
CA VAL A 151 -0.35 -4.82 -19.59
C VAL A 151 0.82 -4.58 -18.63
N CYS A 152 1.89 -5.39 -18.72
CA CYS A 152 3.09 -5.23 -17.89
C CYS A 152 4.39 -5.25 -18.69
N THR A 153 4.29 -5.26 -20.01
CA THR A 153 5.40 -5.27 -20.95
C THR A 153 5.33 -3.96 -21.72
N GLY A 154 6.31 -3.10 -21.47
CA GLY A 154 6.55 -1.92 -22.27
C GLY A 154 6.65 -2.30 -23.74
N ARG A 155 5.99 -1.50 -24.58
CA ARG A 155 6.35 -1.36 -25.98
C ARG A 155 6.37 0.11 -26.32
#